data_AF-A0A256HSK6-F1
#
_entry.id   AF-A0A256HSK6-F1
#
_cell.length_a   1.000
_cell.length_b   1.000
_cell.length_c   1.000
_cell.angle_alpha   90.00
_cell.angle_beta   90.00
_cell.angle_gamma   90.00
#
_symmetry.space_group_name_H-M   'P 1'
#
loop_
_entity.id
_entity.type
_entity.pdbx_description
1 polymer ?
#
loop_
_entity_poly.entity_id
_entity_poly.type
_entity_poly.pdbx_seq_one_letter_code
_entity_poly.pdbx_strand_id
1 'polypeptide(L)'
;MTNPRFEEVRTEAADAITDGELRSVYGGLVHDDGRHEYYFGNDTGDATELRETAAIQLGMLLRVLADRSEDDLEAVAELAVERAEEMQLR
;
A
#
# COMPACT_ATOMS: atom_id res chain seq x y z
N MET A 1 -15.77 -14.01 -12.20
CA MET A 1 -16.05 -14.74 -10.94
C MET A 1 -15.11 -14.20 -9.90
N THR A 2 -15.62 -13.71 -8.78
CA THR A 2 -14.82 -13.13 -7.71
C THR A 2 -13.98 -14.22 -7.06
N ASN A 3 -12.67 -13.99 -6.92
CA ASN A 3 -11.76 -14.94 -6.30
C ASN A 3 -12.13 -15.08 -4.81
N PRO A 4 -12.53 -16.27 -4.30
CA PRO A 4 -12.97 -16.42 -2.91
C PRO A 4 -11.94 -15.93 -1.89
N ARG A 5 -10.64 -16.13 -2.19
CA ARG A 5 -9.53 -15.65 -1.37
C ARG A 5 -9.44 -14.12 -1.32
N PHE A 6 -9.90 -13.43 -2.37
CA PHE A 6 -9.95 -11.97 -2.39
C PHE A 6 -11.03 -11.44 -1.45
N GLU A 7 -12.23 -12.03 -1.45
CA GLU A 7 -13.31 -11.60 -0.56
C GLU A 7 -13.00 -11.88 0.92
N GLU A 8 -12.32 -13.00 1.22
CA GLU A 8 -11.82 -13.30 2.57
C GLU A 8 -10.79 -12.26 3.03
N VAL A 9 -9.72 -12.03 2.26
CA VAL A 9 -8.68 -11.05 2.59
C VAL A 9 -9.26 -9.63 2.70
N ARG A 10 -10.23 -9.28 1.84
CA ARG A 10 -10.92 -7.99 1.90
C ARG A 10 -11.71 -7.83 3.20
N THR A 11 -12.43 -8.87 3.62
CA THR A 11 -13.23 -8.85 4.86
C THR A 11 -12.31 -8.75 6.07
N GLU A 12 -11.26 -9.57 6.13
CA GLU A 12 -10.27 -9.52 7.22
C GLU A 12 -9.56 -8.16 7.31
N ALA A 13 -9.21 -7.57 6.16
CA ALA A 13 -8.61 -6.24 6.13
C ALA A 13 -9.57 -5.15 6.60
N ALA A 14 -10.86 -5.24 6.23
CA ALA A 14 -11.88 -4.29 6.66
C ALA A 14 -12.11 -4.35 8.19
N ASP A 15 -12.23 -5.56 8.73
CA ASP A 15 -12.42 -5.77 10.18
C ASP A 15 -11.21 -5.25 10.98
N ALA A 16 -9.99 -5.50 10.49
CA ALA A 16 -8.76 -5.03 11.12
C ALA A 16 -8.64 -3.49 11.13
N ILE A 17 -9.25 -2.80 10.16
CA ILE A 17 -9.28 -1.33 10.10
C ILE A 17 -10.28 -0.74 11.10
N THR A 18 -11.42 -1.39 11.34
CA THR A 18 -12.49 -0.87 12.19
C THR A 18 -12.26 -1.03 13.69
N ASP A 19 -11.63 -2.14 14.12
CA ASP A 19 -11.53 -2.50 15.55
C ASP A 19 -10.17 -2.19 16.20
N GLY A 20 -9.19 -1.71 15.42
CA GLY A 20 -7.83 -1.43 15.89
C GLY A 20 -7.52 0.06 16.12
N GLU A 21 -6.67 0.37 17.12
CA GLU A 21 -5.95 1.65 17.16
C GLU A 21 -4.88 1.64 16.05
N LEU A 22 -5.26 2.11 14.86
CA LEU A 22 -4.34 2.17 13.71
C LEU A 22 -3.31 3.28 13.90
N ARG A 23 -2.03 2.93 13.91
CA ARG A 23 -0.92 3.91 13.91
C ARG A 23 -0.70 4.53 12.54
N SER A 24 -0.97 3.79 11.47
CA SER A 24 -0.83 4.27 10.11
C SER A 24 -1.65 3.44 9.13
N VAL A 25 -2.27 4.12 8.17
CA VAL A 25 -3.03 3.53 7.07
C VAL A 25 -2.68 4.22 5.75
N TYR A 26 -2.44 3.42 4.72
CA TYR A 26 -2.31 3.85 3.34
C TYR A 26 -3.51 3.35 2.53
N GLY A 27 -4.23 4.27 1.88
CA GLY A 27 -5.35 3.96 1.00
C GLY A 27 -5.12 4.53 -0.39
N GLY A 28 -5.22 3.69 -1.41
CA GLY A 28 -5.19 4.11 -2.82
C GLY A 28 -6.54 3.83 -3.49
N LEU A 29 -7.08 4.80 -4.22
CA LEU A 29 -8.21 4.60 -5.12
C LEU A 29 -7.70 4.63 -6.55
N VAL A 30 -7.94 3.54 -7.29
CA VAL A 30 -7.66 3.45 -8.72
C VAL A 30 -9.01 3.55 -9.44
N HIS A 31 -9.18 4.61 -10.23
CA HIS A 31 -10.39 4.84 -11.01
C HIS A 31 -10.27 4.21 -12.41
N ASP A 32 -11.40 3.85 -13.01
CA ASP A 32 -11.45 3.29 -14.36
C ASP A 32 -10.90 4.24 -15.44
N ASP A 33 -10.84 5.54 -15.15
CA ASP A 33 -10.29 6.58 -16.03
C ASP A 33 -8.78 6.79 -15.88
N GLY A 34 -8.11 5.94 -15.10
CA GLY A 34 -6.66 5.99 -14.87
C GLY A 34 -6.23 7.07 -13.89
N ARG A 35 -7.17 7.78 -13.23
CA ARG A 35 -6.82 8.64 -12.10
C ARG A 35 -6.55 7.80 -10.86
N HIS A 36 -5.56 8.22 -10.09
CA HIS A 36 -5.24 7.63 -8.80
C HIS A 36 -5.40 8.68 -7.71
N GLU A 37 -6.03 8.30 -6.60
CA GLU A 37 -6.06 9.10 -5.38
C GLU A 37 -5.33 8.35 -4.26
N TYR A 38 -4.61 9.09 -3.43
CA TYR A 38 -3.81 8.51 -2.35
C TYR A 38 -4.13 9.22 -1.04
N TYR A 39 -4.40 8.43 -0.01
CA TYR A 39 -4.74 8.88 1.32
C TYR A 39 -3.78 8.26 2.31
N PHE A 40 -3.12 9.11 3.09
CA PHE A 40 -2.24 8.71 4.19
C PHE A 40 -2.84 9.21 5.50
N GLY A 41 -3.28 8.28 6.34
CA GLY A 41 -3.63 8.56 7.73
C GLY A 41 -2.49 8.09 8.62
N ASN A 42 -1.74 9.01 9.23
CA ASN A 42 -0.64 8.68 10.14
C ASN A 42 -0.83 9.43 11.46
N ASP A 43 -0.72 8.71 12.57
CA ASP A 43 -0.61 9.30 13.90
C ASP A 43 0.87 9.44 14.26
N THR A 44 1.54 10.40 13.63
CA THR A 44 2.99 10.65 13.77
C THR A 44 3.25 12.08 14.20
N GLY A 45 4.15 12.28 15.16
CA GLY A 45 4.47 13.57 15.74
C GLY A 45 5.41 14.45 14.89
N ASP A 46 6.16 13.84 13.96
CA ASP A 46 7.08 14.57 13.07
C ASP A 46 7.34 13.89 11.71
N ALA A 47 8.08 14.58 10.84
CA ALA A 47 8.40 14.13 9.49
C ALA A 47 9.34 12.91 9.44
N THR A 48 10.18 12.71 10.46
CA THR A 48 11.07 11.55 10.54
C THR A 48 10.25 10.30 10.86
N GLU A 49 9.37 10.40 11.85
CA GLU A 49 8.47 9.32 12.24
C GLU A 49 7.51 8.93 11.10
N LEU A 50 6.99 9.93 10.38
CA LEU A 50 6.22 9.72 9.14
C LEU A 50 7.03 8.93 8.09
N ARG A 51 8.27 9.34 7.81
CA ARG A 51 9.12 8.69 6.82
C ARG A 51 9.44 7.24 7.20
N GLU A 52 9.76 7.00 8.48
CA GLU A 52 10.05 5.65 8.98
C GLU A 52 8.83 4.74 8.87
N THR A 53 7.67 5.25 9.26
CA THR A 53 6.40 4.51 9.17
C THR A 53 6.02 4.20 7.72
N ALA A 54 6.16 5.17 6.83
CA ALA A 54 5.91 5.00 5.40
C ALA A 54 6.88 3.98 4.76
N ALA A 55 8.15 3.99 5.15
CA ALA A 55 9.14 3.01 4.67
C ALA A 55 8.79 1.58 5.09
N ILE A 56 8.29 1.38 6.32
CA ILE A 56 7.81 0.08 6.79
C ILE A 56 6.63 -0.40 5.94
N GLN A 57 5.64 0.47 5.69
CA GLN A 57 4.48 0.13 4.87
C GLN A 57 4.86 -0.20 3.42
N LEU A 58 5.78 0.56 2.83
CA LEU A 58 6.31 0.27 1.50
C LEU A 58 6.99 -1.11 1.47
N GLY A 59 7.80 -1.42 2.50
CA GLY A 59 8.42 -2.74 2.63
C GLY A 59 7.42 -3.88 2.75
N MET A 60 6.34 -3.69 3.50
CA MET A 60 5.24 -4.67 3.59
C MET A 60 4.59 -4.89 2.23
N LEU A 61 4.29 -3.82 1.49
CA LEU A 61 3.68 -3.92 0.16
C LEU A 61 4.59 -4.64 -0.84
N LEU A 62 5.87 -4.24 -0.91
CA LEU A 62 6.86 -4.89 -1.79
C LEU A 62 6.97 -6.39 -1.49
N ARG A 63 6.99 -6.78 -0.21
CA ARG A 63 7.05 -8.19 0.19
C ARG A 63 5.83 -8.98 -0.27
N VAL A 64 4.63 -8.41 -0.14
CA VAL A 64 3.38 -9.03 -0.62
C VAL A 64 3.38 -9.15 -2.15
N LEU A 65 3.82 -8.13 -2.87
CA LEU A 65 3.88 -8.15 -4.33
C LEU A 65 4.84 -9.22 -4.83
N ALA A 66 6.07 -9.25 -4.31
CA ALA A 66 7.05 -10.29 -4.66
C ALA A 66 6.52 -11.72 -4.38
N ASP A 67 5.85 -11.92 -3.24
CA ASP A 67 5.23 -13.22 -2.91
C ASP A 67 4.13 -13.64 -3.90
N ARG A 68 3.41 -12.67 -4.47
CA ARG A 68 2.26 -12.92 -5.35
C ARG A 68 2.58 -12.92 -6.84
N SER A 69 3.64 -12.24 -7.26
CA SER A 69 4.05 -12.19 -8.67
C SER A 69 5.16 -13.20 -9.02
N GLU A 70 5.70 -13.92 -8.02
CA GLU A 70 6.88 -14.79 -8.15
C GLU A 70 8.18 -14.05 -8.56
N ASP A 71 8.15 -12.71 -8.59
CA ASP A 71 9.33 -11.88 -8.83
C ASP A 71 10.17 -11.77 -7.55
N ASP A 72 11.46 -11.48 -7.73
CA ASP A 72 12.32 -11.12 -6.62
C ASP A 72 12.00 -9.71 -6.07
N LEU A 73 12.38 -9.49 -4.81
CA LEU A 73 12.09 -8.23 -4.12
C LEU A 73 12.77 -7.02 -4.76
N GLU A 74 13.93 -7.22 -5.40
CA GLU A 74 14.73 -6.16 -6.00
C GLU A 74 14.07 -5.63 -7.27
N ALA A 75 13.62 -6.54 -8.15
CA ALA A 75 12.88 -6.23 -9.37
C ALA A 75 11.57 -5.48 -9.07
N VAL A 76 10.81 -5.89 -8.05
CA VAL A 76 9.58 -5.18 -7.65
C VAL A 76 9.91 -3.79 -7.09
N ALA A 77 11.00 -3.64 -6.35
CA ALA A 77 11.42 -2.35 -5.81
C ALA A 77 11.87 -1.39 -6.91
N GLU A 78 12.65 -1.87 -7.89
CA GLU A 78 13.06 -1.09 -9.07
C GLU A 78 11.84 -0.62 -9.86
N LEU A 79 10.89 -1.54 -10.14
CA LEU A 79 9.65 -1.21 -10.82
C LEU A 79 8.84 -0.13 -10.08
N ALA A 80 8.77 -0.23 -8.75
CA ALA A 80 8.07 0.75 -7.92
C ALA A 80 8.74 2.14 -8.00
N VAL A 81 10.07 2.21 -8.05
CA VAL A 81 10.81 3.46 -8.23
C VAL A 81 10.51 4.06 -9.60
N GLU A 82 10.62 3.29 -10.68
CA GLU A 82 10.30 3.77 -12.03
C GLU A 82 8.88 4.35 -12.12
N ARG A 83 7.90 3.63 -11.58
CA ARG A 83 6.50 4.11 -11.59
C ARG A 83 6.33 5.36 -10.74
N ALA A 84 7.00 5.46 -9.60
CA ALA A 84 6.95 6.65 -8.75
C ALA A 84 7.55 7.88 -9.45
N GLU A 85 8.62 7.73 -10.24
CA GLU A 85 9.21 8.81 -11.04
C GLU A 85 8.28 9.31 -12.15
N GLU A 86 7.47 8.41 -12.72
CA GLU A 86 6.47 8.73 -13.74
C GLU A 86 5.18 9.34 -13.15
N MET A 87 4.92 9.14 -11.85
CA MET A 87 3.73 9.65 -11.18
C MET A 87 3.80 11.18 -11.01
N GLN A 88 2.87 11.88 -11.65
CA GLN A 88 2.64 13.29 -11.37
C GLN A 88 1.84 13.44 -10.08
N LEU A 89 2.52 13.80 -8.99
CA LEU A 89 1.87 14.14 -7.72
C LEU A 89 1.07 15.45 -7.88
N ARG A 90 -0.19 15.46 -7.44
CA ARG A 90 -1.00 16.66 -7.26
C ARG A 90 -1.57 16.72 -5.86
#